data_AF-A0A7W1WZC8-F1
#
_entry.id   AF-A0A7W1WZC8-F1
#
_cell.length_a   1.000
_cell.length_b   1.000
_cell.length_c   1.000
_cell.angle_alpha   90.00
_cell.angle_beta   90.00
_cell.angle_gamma   90.00
#
_symmetry.space_group_name_H-M   'P 1'
#
loop_
_entity.id
_entity.type
_entity.pdbx_description
1 polymer ?
#
loop_
_entity_poly.entity_id
_entity_poly.type
_entity_poly.pdbx_seq_one_letter_code
_entity_poly.pdbx_strand_id
1 'polypeptide(L)'
;MRSNQFFTDLDTTNYIQWLIENSQTYCSEAYITKSIEECNGRQDIRVSNYRMSCSLSIDLLRSLYLRGDSIESLRPFYLQTRERLCLLEESIYACGMEKARMDIINPTKVGMLLALGHALGESRDEIGRNTRAMSAGYDLFIDRLLSVYDPARPLADDIDHKPVYKNLYEVFDAPPEQRPGVIARYLDQWEKLLLKNKIPGQGYPVTEDLQPYWTGFWCYPAAAVVAALNIDDSSFINHEFYPTDLMKACAQYRGEPVILPPLKEPTLPEPPKRSPKRKPAPELLAPWQPLFESLVTVLPKSLQACLWNALLKWLNEEWEEDTFEAEDLLGALAAAQWEMALLTTYRRLTLLQVDWKDDESALSFCEAIARTLGIEDAFSPDPVTLNRPERVWEVLYTFHQWLAPHGYRLVAPLTGEDAYYALAVKTKEADTLITALEQAGLKVKTFADDQPF
;
A
#
# COMPACT_ATOMS: atom_id res chain seq x y z
N MET A 1 7.67 -27.03 16.16
CA MET A 1 7.45 -25.65 15.66
C MET A 1 8.04 -24.66 16.64
N ARG A 2 8.55 -23.53 16.16
CA ARG A 2 9.00 -22.41 16.98
C ARG A 2 7.79 -21.77 17.65
N SER A 3 7.87 -21.55 18.95
CA SER A 3 6.83 -20.83 19.71
C SER A 3 6.81 -19.35 19.31
N ASN A 4 5.61 -18.75 19.26
CA ASN A 4 5.47 -17.30 19.17
C ASN A 4 6.08 -16.68 20.43
N GLN A 5 6.83 -15.58 20.35
CA GLN A 5 7.50 -15.00 21.52
C GLN A 5 6.53 -14.22 22.44
N PHE A 6 5.36 -13.86 21.93
CA PHE A 6 4.34 -13.16 22.72
C PHE A 6 3.40 -14.17 23.36
N PHE A 7 3.12 -13.96 24.65
CA PHE A 7 2.08 -14.66 25.38
C PHE A 7 2.16 -16.19 25.30
N THR A 8 3.38 -16.75 25.34
CA THR A 8 3.66 -18.20 25.29
C THR A 8 2.90 -19.01 26.34
N ASP A 9 2.49 -18.36 27.43
CA ASP A 9 1.87 -19.00 28.58
C ASP A 9 0.33 -18.94 28.53
N LEU A 10 -0.26 -18.36 27.47
CA LEU A 10 -1.71 -18.35 27.29
C LEU A 10 -2.23 -19.76 26.99
N ASP A 11 -3.18 -20.23 27.81
CA ASP A 11 -3.91 -21.46 27.54
C ASP A 11 -5.01 -21.21 26.48
N THR A 12 -4.74 -21.64 25.25
CA THR A 12 -5.70 -21.57 24.13
C THR A 12 -6.54 -22.83 23.98
N THR A 13 -6.45 -23.80 24.90
CA THR A 13 -7.10 -25.11 24.77
C THR A 13 -8.61 -24.98 24.64
N ASN A 14 -9.24 -24.16 25.47
CA ASN A 14 -10.69 -23.95 25.43
C ASN A 14 -11.14 -23.33 24.11
N TYR A 15 -10.39 -22.36 23.58
CA TYR A 15 -10.71 -21.74 22.30
C TYR A 15 -10.54 -22.69 21.12
N ILE A 16 -9.46 -23.48 21.11
CA ILE A 16 -9.24 -24.50 20.08
C ILE A 16 -10.35 -25.56 20.13
N GLN A 17 -10.73 -26.02 21.33
CA GLN A 17 -11.81 -26.98 21.49
C GLN A 17 -13.14 -26.40 20.99
N TRP A 18 -13.43 -25.15 21.33
CA TRP A 18 -14.59 -24.44 20.78
C TRP A 18 -14.54 -24.37 19.25
N LEU A 19 -13.40 -24.01 18.65
CA LEU A 19 -13.25 -23.98 17.19
C LEU A 19 -13.46 -25.36 16.55
N ILE A 20 -12.98 -26.44 17.17
CA ILE A 20 -13.19 -27.82 16.71
C ILE A 20 -14.69 -28.16 16.72
N GLU A 21 -15.37 -27.95 17.85
CA GLU A 21 -16.80 -28.28 18.03
C GLU A 21 -17.69 -27.46 17.07
N ASN A 22 -17.41 -26.16 16.94
CA ASN A 22 -18.17 -25.27 16.08
C ASN A 22 -17.85 -25.52 14.59
N SER A 23 -16.60 -25.86 14.25
CA SER A 23 -16.23 -26.28 12.89
C SER A 23 -16.80 -27.66 12.53
N GLN A 24 -17.14 -28.51 13.49
CA GLN A 24 -17.86 -29.76 13.22
C GLN A 24 -19.36 -29.50 13.07
N THR A 25 -19.95 -28.70 13.96
CA THR A 25 -21.39 -28.45 14.01
C THR A 25 -21.87 -27.60 12.84
N TYR A 26 -21.36 -26.37 12.73
CA TYR A 26 -21.81 -25.39 11.73
C TYR A 26 -21.38 -25.72 10.30
N CYS A 27 -20.49 -26.69 10.16
CA CYS A 27 -20.02 -27.15 8.86
C CYS A 27 -20.64 -28.47 8.43
N SER A 28 -21.57 -29.03 9.21
CA SER A 28 -22.26 -30.26 8.83
C SER A 28 -23.41 -29.96 7.88
N GLU A 29 -23.56 -30.77 6.83
CA GLU A 29 -24.70 -30.66 5.91
C GLU A 29 -26.04 -30.81 6.63
N ALA A 30 -26.08 -31.59 7.70
CA ALA A 30 -27.26 -31.72 8.56
C ALA A 30 -27.65 -30.38 9.21
N TYR A 31 -26.68 -29.63 9.75
CA TYR A 31 -26.93 -28.31 10.32
C TYR A 31 -27.41 -27.32 9.26
N ILE A 32 -26.72 -27.29 8.11
CA ILE A 32 -27.06 -26.38 7.00
C ILE A 32 -28.47 -26.68 6.46
N THR A 33 -28.80 -27.95 6.27
CA THR A 33 -30.13 -28.40 5.82
C THR A 33 -31.21 -28.00 6.81
N LYS A 34 -30.98 -28.25 8.10
CA LYS A 34 -31.88 -27.81 9.17
C LYS A 34 -32.07 -26.29 9.17
N SER A 35 -31.00 -25.52 9.01
CA SER A 35 -31.05 -24.05 8.93
C SER A 35 -31.87 -23.56 7.73
N ILE A 36 -31.75 -24.23 6.58
CA ILE A 36 -32.56 -23.96 5.38
C ILE A 36 -34.04 -24.27 5.63
N GLU A 37 -34.35 -25.42 6.27
CA GLU A 37 -35.72 -25.82 6.61
C GLU A 37 -36.38 -24.81 7.57
N GLU A 38 -35.66 -24.39 8.62
CA GLU A 38 -36.09 -23.36 9.57
C GLU A 38 -36.32 -21.99 8.90
N CYS A 39 -35.67 -21.75 7.75
CA CYS A 39 -35.81 -20.55 6.94
C CYS A 39 -36.74 -20.73 5.72
N ASN A 40 -37.73 -21.64 5.79
CA ASN A 40 -38.73 -21.88 4.75
C ASN A 40 -38.12 -22.31 3.39
N GLY A 41 -37.03 -23.07 3.39
CA GLY A 41 -36.43 -23.62 2.17
C GLY A 41 -35.54 -22.64 1.39
N ARG A 42 -35.22 -21.47 1.97
CA ARG A 42 -34.37 -20.43 1.37
C ARG A 42 -32.94 -20.92 1.11
N GLN A 43 -32.57 -21.11 -0.14
CA GLN A 43 -31.24 -21.60 -0.53
C GLN A 43 -30.12 -20.59 -0.28
N ASP A 44 -30.42 -19.30 -0.23
CA ASP A 44 -29.42 -18.25 0.08
C ASP A 44 -28.84 -18.36 1.51
N ILE A 45 -29.55 -19.06 2.41
CA ILE A 45 -29.06 -19.40 3.75
C ILE A 45 -27.83 -20.32 3.67
N ARG A 46 -27.75 -21.18 2.64
CA ARG A 46 -26.60 -22.05 2.39
C ARG A 46 -25.31 -21.24 2.20
N VAL A 47 -25.39 -20.16 1.42
CA VAL A 47 -24.26 -19.24 1.17
C VAL A 47 -23.74 -18.65 2.48
N SER A 48 -24.65 -18.15 3.33
CA SER A 48 -24.27 -17.57 4.63
C SER A 48 -23.63 -18.58 5.58
N ASN A 49 -24.15 -19.81 5.60
CA ASN A 49 -23.59 -20.90 6.40
C ASN A 49 -22.19 -21.32 5.92
N TYR A 50 -22.00 -21.51 4.60
CA TYR A 50 -20.68 -21.85 4.07
C TYR A 50 -19.66 -20.73 4.29
N ARG A 51 -20.07 -19.46 4.19
CA ARG A 51 -19.17 -18.33 4.49
C ARG A 51 -18.70 -18.35 5.95
N MET A 52 -19.62 -18.59 6.89
CA MET A 52 -19.27 -18.75 8.31
C MET A 52 -18.36 -19.96 8.53
N SER A 53 -18.71 -21.09 7.92
CA SER A 53 -17.95 -22.34 7.96
C SER A 53 -16.50 -22.17 7.48
N CYS A 54 -16.30 -21.47 6.36
CA CYS A 54 -14.96 -21.15 5.87
C CYS A 54 -14.17 -20.31 6.88
N SER A 55 -14.77 -19.24 7.42
CA SER A 55 -14.11 -18.38 8.41
C SER A 55 -13.67 -19.16 9.66
N LEU A 56 -14.57 -19.97 10.24
CA LEU A 56 -14.25 -20.81 11.41
C LEU A 56 -13.12 -21.79 11.12
N SER A 57 -13.15 -22.43 9.95
CA SER A 57 -12.12 -23.41 9.58
C SER A 57 -10.73 -22.77 9.39
N ILE A 58 -10.65 -21.54 8.86
CA ILE A 58 -9.39 -20.80 8.76
C ILE A 58 -8.87 -20.38 10.14
N ASP A 59 -9.76 -19.94 11.03
CA ASP A 59 -9.38 -19.61 12.41
C ASP A 59 -8.90 -20.87 13.17
N LEU A 60 -9.52 -22.03 12.93
CA LEU A 60 -9.03 -23.32 13.44
C LEU A 60 -7.62 -23.63 12.95
N LEU A 61 -7.35 -23.50 11.65
CA LEU A 61 -5.99 -23.72 11.11
C LEU A 61 -4.95 -22.82 11.77
N ARG A 62 -5.28 -21.54 11.99
CA ARG A 62 -4.38 -20.58 12.67
C ARG A 62 -4.14 -20.97 14.12
N SER A 63 -5.18 -21.40 14.85
CA SER A 63 -5.06 -21.81 16.24
C SER A 63 -4.30 -23.13 16.42
N LEU A 64 -4.49 -24.09 15.51
CA LEU A 64 -3.73 -25.35 15.52
C LEU A 64 -2.25 -25.09 15.19
N TYR A 65 -1.95 -24.22 14.23
CA TYR A 65 -0.58 -23.79 13.96
C TYR A 65 0.04 -23.07 15.17
N LEU A 66 -0.69 -22.17 15.83
CA LEU A 66 -0.26 -21.51 17.07
C LEU A 66 0.08 -22.52 18.17
N ARG A 67 -0.73 -23.57 18.34
CA ARG A 67 -0.50 -24.66 19.31
C ARG A 67 0.78 -25.45 19.01
N GLY A 68 1.31 -25.34 17.80
CA GLY A 68 2.53 -26.01 17.35
C GLY A 68 2.28 -27.35 16.66
N ASP A 69 1.05 -27.63 16.24
CA ASP A 69 0.69 -28.82 15.47
C ASP A 69 1.44 -28.86 14.13
N SER A 70 2.03 -30.01 13.78
CA SER A 70 2.80 -30.17 12.54
C SER A 70 2.02 -29.77 11.28
N ILE A 71 2.70 -29.29 10.24
CA ILE A 71 2.08 -28.93 8.95
C ILE A 71 1.25 -30.11 8.38
N GLU A 72 1.79 -31.33 8.44
CA GLU A 72 1.07 -32.52 7.99
C GLU A 72 -0.19 -32.81 8.81
N SER A 73 -0.19 -32.58 10.13
CA SER A 73 -1.41 -32.73 10.94
C SER A 73 -2.49 -31.69 10.63
N LEU A 74 -2.14 -30.55 10.00
CA LEU A 74 -3.11 -29.56 9.53
C LEU A 74 -3.80 -29.97 8.22
N ARG A 75 -3.21 -30.89 7.44
CA ARG A 75 -3.71 -31.33 6.13
C ARG A 75 -5.20 -31.67 6.09
N PRO A 76 -5.77 -32.52 6.99
CA PRO A 76 -7.20 -32.83 6.93
C PRO A 76 -8.09 -31.60 7.16
N PHE A 77 -7.71 -30.70 8.06
CA PHE A 77 -8.45 -29.46 8.30
C PHE A 77 -8.37 -28.52 7.11
N TYR A 78 -7.20 -28.42 6.48
CA TYR A 78 -6.99 -27.63 5.28
C TYR A 78 -7.82 -28.13 4.10
N LEU A 79 -7.81 -29.44 3.83
CA LEU A 79 -8.62 -30.04 2.78
C LEU A 79 -10.11 -29.82 3.01
N GLN A 80 -10.55 -29.83 4.27
CA GLN A 80 -11.92 -29.51 4.64
C GLN A 80 -12.25 -28.03 4.40
N THR A 81 -11.34 -27.10 4.69
CA THR A 81 -11.48 -25.68 4.33
C THR A 81 -11.58 -25.50 2.82
N ARG A 82 -10.74 -26.21 2.06
CA ARG A 82 -10.73 -26.21 0.59
C ARG A 82 -12.09 -26.63 0.01
N GLU A 83 -12.61 -27.76 0.48
CA GLU A 83 -13.93 -28.26 0.08
C GLU A 83 -15.05 -27.23 0.34
N ARG A 84 -15.03 -26.58 1.51
CA ARG A 84 -16.01 -25.55 1.86
C ARG A 84 -15.93 -24.32 0.95
N LEU A 85 -14.73 -23.91 0.55
CA LEU A 85 -14.55 -22.81 -0.39
C LEU A 85 -15.18 -23.16 -1.75
N CYS A 86 -15.00 -24.39 -2.24
CA CYS A 86 -15.68 -24.86 -3.45
C CYS A 86 -17.21 -24.85 -3.30
N LEU A 87 -17.74 -25.37 -2.19
CA LEU A 87 -19.18 -25.39 -1.93
C LEU A 87 -19.77 -23.97 -1.79
N LEU A 88 -19.00 -23.04 -1.22
CA LEU A 88 -19.37 -21.62 -1.15
C LEU A 88 -19.44 -20.99 -2.54
N GLU A 89 -18.42 -21.21 -3.39
CA GLU A 89 -18.40 -20.74 -4.78
C GLU A 89 -19.63 -21.25 -5.55
N GLU A 90 -19.89 -22.56 -5.49
CA GLU A 90 -21.03 -23.19 -6.14
C GLU A 90 -22.37 -22.59 -5.67
N SER A 91 -22.51 -22.39 -4.36
CA SER A 91 -23.74 -21.82 -3.78
C SER A 91 -23.94 -20.35 -4.14
N ILE A 92 -22.86 -19.57 -4.19
CA ILE A 92 -22.88 -18.17 -4.64
C ILE A 92 -23.39 -18.10 -6.08
N TYR A 93 -22.83 -18.92 -6.96
CA TYR A 93 -23.21 -18.97 -8.36
C TYR A 93 -24.68 -19.41 -8.51
N ALA A 94 -25.08 -20.48 -7.83
CA ALA A 94 -26.44 -21.01 -7.88
C ALA A 94 -27.49 -20.00 -7.38
N CYS A 95 -27.14 -19.15 -6.40
CA CYS A 95 -28.04 -18.15 -5.84
C CYS A 95 -27.90 -16.75 -6.48
N GLY A 96 -26.95 -16.54 -7.40
CA GLY A 96 -26.64 -15.22 -7.95
C GLY A 96 -26.14 -14.21 -6.90
N MET A 97 -25.48 -14.68 -5.85
CA MET A 97 -25.08 -13.87 -4.68
C MET A 97 -23.61 -13.45 -4.74
N GLU A 98 -23.16 -12.87 -5.84
CA GLU A 98 -21.75 -12.51 -6.07
C GLU A 98 -21.11 -11.68 -4.94
N LYS A 99 -21.92 -10.87 -4.24
CA LYS A 99 -21.49 -10.05 -3.09
C LYS A 99 -21.30 -10.84 -1.79
N ALA A 100 -21.65 -12.11 -1.76
CA ALA A 100 -21.56 -12.97 -0.58
C ALA A 100 -20.27 -13.80 -0.53
N ARG A 101 -19.34 -13.58 -1.47
CA ARG A 101 -17.98 -14.11 -1.40
C ARG A 101 -17.32 -13.79 -0.06
N MET A 102 -16.35 -14.63 0.33
CA MET A 102 -15.52 -14.38 1.50
C MET A 102 -14.80 -13.05 1.37
N ASP A 103 -14.83 -12.29 2.46
CA ASP A 103 -14.15 -11.02 2.51
C ASP A 103 -12.63 -11.21 2.55
N ILE A 104 -11.93 -10.50 1.68
CA ILE A 104 -10.46 -10.47 1.59
C ILE A 104 -9.81 -9.41 2.49
N ILE A 105 -10.60 -8.54 3.14
CA ILE A 105 -10.13 -7.43 4.01
C ILE A 105 -9.27 -7.90 5.21
N ASN A 106 -9.12 -9.20 5.40
CA ASN A 106 -8.15 -9.77 6.34
C ASN A 106 -7.01 -10.53 5.62
N PRO A 107 -5.95 -9.82 5.18
CA PRO A 107 -4.75 -10.42 4.59
C PRO A 107 -4.10 -11.53 5.40
N THR A 108 -4.25 -11.52 6.73
CA THR A 108 -3.72 -12.55 7.63
C THR A 108 -4.39 -13.91 7.39
N LYS A 109 -5.72 -13.93 7.16
CA LYS A 109 -6.48 -15.16 6.86
C LYS A 109 -6.15 -15.69 5.48
N VAL A 110 -6.15 -14.81 4.47
CA VAL A 110 -5.79 -15.17 3.09
C VAL A 110 -4.37 -15.69 3.04
N GLY A 111 -3.44 -14.99 3.70
CA GLY A 111 -2.03 -15.35 3.72
C GLY A 111 -1.79 -16.72 4.36
N MET A 112 -2.46 -17.03 5.47
CA MET A 112 -2.36 -18.34 6.12
C MET A 112 -2.82 -19.45 5.18
N LEU A 113 -3.97 -19.29 4.54
CA LEU A 113 -4.52 -20.30 3.63
C LEU A 113 -3.59 -20.56 2.45
N LEU A 114 -3.05 -19.51 1.83
CA LEU A 114 -2.13 -19.62 0.69
C LEU A 114 -0.82 -20.30 1.09
N ALA A 115 -0.17 -19.80 2.14
CA ALA A 115 1.10 -20.36 2.61
C ALA A 115 0.95 -21.82 3.02
N LEU A 116 -0.15 -22.20 3.69
CA LEU A 116 -0.42 -23.59 4.05
C LEU A 116 -0.70 -24.48 2.84
N GLY A 117 -1.40 -23.99 1.82
CA GLY A 117 -1.59 -24.74 0.57
C GLY A 117 -0.25 -25.11 -0.09
N HIS A 118 0.65 -24.13 -0.19
CA HIS A 118 2.02 -24.37 -0.66
C HIS A 118 2.78 -25.35 0.23
N ALA A 119 2.73 -25.17 1.55
CA ALA A 119 3.41 -26.05 2.50
C ALA A 119 2.94 -27.51 2.44
N LEU A 120 1.70 -27.74 1.99
CA LEU A 120 1.09 -29.04 1.81
C LEU A 120 1.28 -29.62 0.40
N GLY A 121 1.93 -28.88 -0.51
CA GLY A 121 2.20 -29.31 -1.88
C GLY A 121 1.02 -29.18 -2.84
N GLU A 122 0.05 -28.31 -2.56
CA GLU A 122 -1.07 -28.06 -3.48
C GLU A 122 -0.57 -27.48 -4.80
N SER A 123 -1.19 -27.91 -5.90
CA SER A 123 -0.93 -27.31 -7.20
C SER A 123 -1.44 -25.86 -7.24
N ARG A 124 -0.82 -25.03 -8.10
CA ARG A 124 -1.28 -23.65 -8.33
C ARG A 124 -2.74 -23.58 -8.77
N ASP A 125 -3.20 -24.57 -9.54
CA ASP A 125 -4.59 -24.67 -10.00
C ASP A 125 -5.56 -24.92 -8.84
N GLU A 126 -5.19 -25.77 -7.87
CA GLU A 126 -5.99 -25.99 -6.67
C GLU A 126 -6.04 -24.74 -5.79
N ILE A 127 -4.90 -24.08 -5.59
CA ILE A 127 -4.85 -22.80 -4.87
C ILE A 127 -5.71 -21.75 -5.57
N GLY A 128 -5.64 -21.65 -6.90
CA GLY A 128 -6.46 -20.74 -7.71
C GLY A 128 -7.96 -21.03 -7.69
N ARG A 129 -8.39 -22.28 -7.47
CA ARG A 129 -9.81 -22.57 -7.24
C ARG A 129 -10.31 -21.95 -5.94
N ASN A 130 -9.50 -22.01 -4.88
CA ASN A 130 -9.86 -21.45 -3.57
C ASN A 130 -10.11 -19.94 -3.59
N THR A 131 -9.46 -19.21 -4.50
CA THR A 131 -9.59 -17.75 -4.60
C THR A 131 -10.92 -17.30 -5.19
N ARG A 132 -11.66 -18.16 -5.90
CA ARG A 132 -12.92 -17.81 -6.58
C ARG A 132 -14.08 -17.58 -5.62
N ALA A 133 -14.00 -18.21 -4.45
CA ALA A 133 -14.93 -17.99 -3.34
C ALA A 133 -14.63 -16.69 -2.57
N MET A 134 -13.55 -15.97 -2.88
CA MET A 134 -13.12 -14.73 -2.23
C MET A 134 -13.47 -13.51 -3.08
N SER A 135 -13.94 -12.43 -2.46
CA SER A 135 -14.30 -11.18 -3.14
C SER A 135 -13.10 -10.62 -3.92
N ALA A 136 -13.34 -9.90 -5.02
CA ALA A 136 -12.29 -9.35 -5.90
C ALA A 136 -12.60 -7.90 -6.25
N GLY A 137 -11.57 -7.10 -6.53
CA GLY A 137 -11.70 -5.68 -6.86
C GLY A 137 -11.91 -4.77 -5.65
N TYR A 138 -11.53 -5.23 -4.44
CA TYR A 138 -11.72 -4.50 -3.18
C TYR A 138 -10.41 -4.07 -2.52
N ASP A 139 -9.35 -4.85 -2.65
CA ASP A 139 -8.03 -4.58 -2.07
C ASP A 139 -6.95 -4.96 -3.07
N LEU A 140 -6.23 -3.95 -3.58
CA LEU A 140 -5.20 -4.12 -4.59
C LEU A 140 -4.07 -5.06 -4.12
N PHE A 141 -3.73 -5.07 -2.82
CA PHE A 141 -2.67 -5.95 -2.32
C PHE A 141 -3.07 -7.43 -2.43
N ILE A 142 -4.25 -7.78 -1.95
CA ILE A 142 -4.74 -9.16 -2.04
C ILE A 142 -5.08 -9.54 -3.47
N ASP A 143 -5.69 -8.64 -4.23
CA ASP A 143 -6.02 -8.91 -5.63
C ASP A 143 -4.76 -9.20 -6.46
N ARG A 144 -3.70 -8.42 -6.24
CA ARG A 144 -2.40 -8.64 -6.87
C ARG A 144 -1.78 -9.98 -6.44
N LEU A 145 -1.81 -10.31 -5.16
CA LEU A 145 -1.33 -11.60 -4.64
C LEU A 145 -2.06 -12.79 -5.28
N LEU A 146 -3.38 -12.73 -5.34
CA LEU A 146 -4.22 -13.80 -5.86
C LEU A 146 -4.18 -13.91 -7.39
N SER A 147 -3.85 -12.83 -8.10
CA SER A 147 -3.67 -12.83 -9.56
C SER A 147 -2.58 -13.78 -10.06
N VAL A 148 -1.66 -14.18 -9.17
CA VAL A 148 -0.64 -15.21 -9.42
C VAL A 148 -1.26 -16.57 -9.77
N TYR A 149 -2.44 -16.87 -9.21
CA TYR A 149 -3.17 -18.13 -9.40
C TYR A 149 -4.42 -17.97 -10.28
N ASP A 150 -4.98 -16.77 -10.34
CA ASP A 150 -6.10 -16.41 -11.22
C ASP A 150 -5.77 -15.15 -12.03
N PRO A 151 -5.12 -15.29 -13.20
CA PRO A 151 -4.73 -14.14 -14.02
C PRO A 151 -5.89 -13.29 -14.53
N ALA A 152 -7.12 -13.82 -14.51
CA ALA A 152 -8.33 -13.10 -14.92
C ALA A 152 -8.97 -12.29 -13.78
N ARG A 153 -8.39 -12.36 -12.57
CA ARG A 153 -8.91 -11.69 -11.38
C ARG A 153 -8.94 -10.16 -11.55
N PRO A 154 -10.10 -9.51 -11.34
CA PRO A 154 -10.18 -8.06 -11.27
C PRO A 154 -9.32 -7.50 -10.13
N LEU A 155 -8.61 -6.40 -10.40
CA LEU A 155 -7.78 -5.71 -9.41
C LEU A 155 -8.51 -4.46 -8.91
N ALA A 156 -8.40 -4.17 -7.62
CA ALA A 156 -8.84 -2.89 -7.07
C ALA A 156 -7.92 -1.73 -7.47
N ASP A 157 -8.40 -0.50 -7.33
CA ASP A 157 -7.62 0.70 -7.62
C ASP A 157 -6.69 1.13 -6.47
N ASP A 158 -6.95 0.67 -5.24
CA ASP A 158 -6.16 1.03 -4.05
C ASP A 158 -5.97 -0.16 -3.10
N ILE A 159 -4.94 -0.07 -2.27
CA ILE A 159 -4.61 -1.04 -1.23
C ILE A 159 -5.49 -0.76 0.00
N ASP A 160 -6.24 -1.75 0.44
CA ASP A 160 -6.96 -1.63 1.71
C ASP A 160 -5.97 -1.64 2.87
N HIS A 161 -6.23 -0.83 3.90
CA HIS A 161 -5.27 -0.59 4.98
C HIS A 161 -3.86 -0.20 4.48
N LYS A 162 -3.77 0.68 3.49
CA LYS A 162 -2.54 1.19 2.85
C LYS A 162 -1.34 1.42 3.79
N PRO A 163 -1.48 2.05 4.99
CA PRO A 163 -0.34 2.24 5.91
C PRO A 163 0.32 0.94 6.41
N VAL A 164 -0.35 -0.22 6.25
CA VAL A 164 0.13 -1.54 6.68
C VAL A 164 0.72 -2.32 5.51
N TYR A 165 0.13 -2.23 4.32
CA TYR A 165 0.47 -3.14 3.22
C TYR A 165 1.16 -2.48 2.02
N LYS A 166 1.26 -1.14 1.95
CA LYS A 166 1.97 -0.45 0.86
C LYS A 166 3.42 -0.94 0.71
N ASN A 167 4.17 -1.00 1.80
CA ASN A 167 5.58 -1.39 1.76
C ASN A 167 5.77 -2.87 1.39
N LEU A 168 4.81 -3.74 1.76
CA LEU A 168 4.84 -5.13 1.32
C LEU A 168 4.48 -5.25 -0.16
N TYR A 169 3.54 -4.44 -0.65
CA TYR A 169 3.08 -4.45 -2.04
C TYR A 169 4.21 -4.21 -3.06
N GLU A 170 5.20 -3.37 -2.71
CA GLU A 170 6.37 -3.06 -3.55
C GLU A 170 7.09 -4.32 -4.07
N VAL A 171 7.01 -5.43 -3.35
CA VAL A 171 7.61 -6.71 -3.73
C VAL A 171 7.12 -7.26 -5.08
N PHE A 172 5.88 -6.92 -5.49
CA PHE A 172 5.29 -7.45 -6.72
C PHE A 172 5.96 -6.87 -7.97
N ASP A 173 6.43 -5.63 -7.87
CA ASP A 173 7.04 -4.89 -8.97
C ASP A 173 8.59 -4.84 -8.82
N ALA A 174 9.13 -5.24 -7.66
CA ALA A 174 10.57 -5.34 -7.43
C ALA A 174 11.24 -6.47 -8.25
N PRO A 175 12.47 -6.25 -8.76
CA PRO A 175 13.30 -7.31 -9.34
C PRO A 175 13.52 -8.47 -8.35
N PRO A 176 13.55 -9.74 -8.81
CA PRO A 176 13.66 -10.91 -7.94
C PRO A 176 14.77 -10.84 -6.88
N GLU A 177 15.93 -10.31 -7.26
CA GLU A 177 17.11 -10.15 -6.41
C GLU A 177 16.92 -9.12 -5.28
N GLN A 178 15.98 -8.18 -5.43
CA GLN A 178 15.68 -7.16 -4.42
C GLN A 178 14.55 -7.58 -3.47
N ARG A 179 13.69 -8.51 -3.89
CA ARG A 179 12.51 -8.95 -3.11
C ARG A 179 12.84 -9.45 -1.71
N PRO A 180 13.92 -10.23 -1.46
CA PRO A 180 14.26 -10.64 -0.10
C PRO A 180 14.51 -9.46 0.84
N GLY A 181 15.17 -8.40 0.34
CA GLY A 181 15.41 -7.18 1.10
C GLY A 181 14.13 -6.40 1.41
N VAL A 182 13.19 -6.34 0.46
CA VAL A 182 11.86 -5.73 0.67
C VAL A 182 11.10 -6.46 1.77
N ILE A 183 11.05 -7.81 1.72
CA ILE A 183 10.35 -8.62 2.73
C ILE A 183 11.01 -8.47 4.11
N ALA A 184 12.33 -8.53 4.21
CA ALA A 184 13.04 -8.38 5.47
C ALA A 184 12.72 -7.04 6.15
N ARG A 185 12.80 -5.93 5.40
CA ARG A 185 12.45 -4.59 5.91
C ARG A 185 11.00 -4.49 6.35
N TYR A 186 10.09 -5.13 5.60
CA TYR A 186 8.69 -5.17 5.99
C TYR A 186 8.48 -5.91 7.33
N LEU A 187 9.16 -7.04 7.50
CA LEU A 187 9.10 -7.84 8.71
C LEU A 187 9.64 -7.06 9.93
N ASP A 188 10.69 -6.25 9.77
CA ASP A 188 11.23 -5.38 10.84
C ASP A 188 10.19 -4.35 11.35
N GLN A 189 9.23 -3.96 10.50
CA GLN A 189 8.17 -3.01 10.86
C GLN A 189 6.97 -3.69 11.53
N TRP A 190 6.85 -5.02 11.44
CA TRP A 190 5.66 -5.75 11.85
C TRP A 190 5.33 -5.57 13.33
N GLU A 191 6.34 -5.61 14.21
CA GLU A 191 6.14 -5.37 15.65
C GLU A 191 5.57 -3.97 15.92
N LYS A 192 6.12 -2.94 15.26
CA LYS A 192 5.68 -1.55 15.42
C LYS A 192 4.23 -1.38 14.95
N LEU A 193 3.84 -2.03 13.85
CA LEU A 193 2.46 -2.02 13.35
C LEU A 193 1.51 -2.73 14.31
N LEU A 194 1.96 -3.85 14.87
CA LEU A 194 1.23 -4.62 15.86
C LEU A 194 0.98 -3.79 17.13
N LEU A 195 2.04 -3.28 17.78
CA LEU A 195 1.96 -2.49 19.01
C LEU A 195 1.09 -1.23 18.86
N LYS A 196 1.00 -0.68 17.64
CA LYS A 196 0.13 0.46 17.31
C LYS A 196 -1.30 0.07 16.94
N ASN A 197 -1.67 -1.21 17.05
CA ASN A 197 -3.00 -1.72 16.67
C ASN A 197 -3.38 -1.39 15.22
N LYS A 198 -2.40 -1.44 14.30
CA LYS A 198 -2.64 -1.12 12.88
C LYS A 198 -3.00 -2.33 12.03
N ILE A 199 -2.66 -3.55 12.47
CA ILE A 199 -2.85 -4.77 11.69
C ILE A 199 -4.34 -5.20 11.74
N PRO A 200 -5.04 -5.27 10.59
CA PRO A 200 -6.44 -5.67 10.54
C PRO A 200 -6.66 -7.07 11.13
N GLY A 201 -7.60 -7.18 12.07
CA GLY A 201 -7.93 -8.44 12.72
C GLY A 201 -6.82 -8.99 13.65
N GLN A 202 -5.76 -8.23 13.92
CA GLN A 202 -4.71 -8.55 14.88
C GLN A 202 -4.40 -7.31 15.74
N GLY A 203 -5.35 -6.94 16.60
CA GLY A 203 -5.07 -5.95 17.64
C GLY A 203 -4.06 -6.51 18.64
N TYR A 204 -3.07 -5.70 19.03
CA TYR A 204 -2.23 -5.95 20.20
C TYR A 204 -3.04 -5.70 21.48
N PRO A 205 -3.37 -6.76 22.22
CA PRO A 205 -4.28 -6.68 23.36
C PRO A 205 -3.55 -6.59 24.70
N VAL A 206 -4.29 -6.20 25.74
CA VAL A 206 -3.87 -6.37 27.14
C VAL A 206 -4.14 -7.81 27.55
N THR A 207 -3.24 -8.43 28.31
CA THR A 207 -3.20 -9.88 28.64
C THR A 207 -4.51 -10.49 29.15
N GLU A 208 -5.35 -9.70 29.82
CA GLU A 208 -6.53 -10.19 30.54
C GLU A 208 -7.72 -10.50 29.60
N ASP A 209 -7.76 -9.90 28.40
CA ASP A 209 -8.86 -10.06 27.42
C ASP A 209 -8.50 -11.01 26.24
N LEU A 210 -7.32 -11.62 26.29
CA LEU A 210 -6.68 -12.32 25.15
C LEU A 210 -7.18 -13.74 24.89
N GLN A 211 -7.55 -14.44 25.95
CA GLN A 211 -7.72 -15.90 25.94
C GLN A 211 -8.73 -16.43 24.91
N PRO A 212 -9.86 -15.77 24.60
CA PRO A 212 -10.89 -16.39 23.76
C PRO A 212 -10.64 -16.31 22.25
N TYR A 213 -9.67 -15.54 21.73
CA TYR A 213 -9.51 -15.37 20.26
C TYR A 213 -8.06 -15.25 19.76
N TRP A 214 -7.07 -15.56 20.61
CA TRP A 214 -5.66 -15.41 20.25
C TRP A 214 -5.19 -16.50 19.28
N THR A 215 -4.57 -16.08 18.18
CA THR A 215 -4.10 -16.93 17.06
C THR A 215 -2.64 -16.64 16.67
N GLY A 216 -1.90 -15.97 17.56
CA GLY A 216 -0.52 -15.55 17.34
C GLY A 216 -0.38 -14.30 16.46
N PHE A 217 0.84 -13.76 16.44
CA PHE A 217 1.22 -12.55 15.67
C PHE A 217 2.11 -12.85 14.47
N TRP A 218 1.85 -13.99 13.81
CA TRP A 218 2.58 -14.36 12.61
C TRP A 218 2.23 -13.45 11.43
N CYS A 219 3.24 -13.04 10.67
CA CYS A 219 3.10 -12.27 9.45
C CYS A 219 2.80 -13.18 8.26
N TYR A 220 1.58 -13.73 8.23
CA TYR A 220 1.12 -14.58 7.12
C TYR A 220 1.04 -13.85 5.77
N PRO A 221 0.76 -12.54 5.66
CA PRO A 221 0.82 -11.83 4.38
C PRO A 221 2.21 -11.93 3.72
N ALA A 222 3.29 -11.71 4.48
CA ALA A 222 4.65 -11.85 3.96
C ALA A 222 4.96 -13.30 3.56
N ALA A 223 4.56 -14.28 4.37
CA ALA A 223 4.70 -15.70 4.06
C ALA A 223 4.02 -16.09 2.75
N ALA A 224 2.81 -15.59 2.52
CA ALA A 224 2.05 -15.86 1.30
C ALA A 224 2.66 -15.21 0.06
N VAL A 225 3.17 -13.99 0.17
CA VAL A 225 3.93 -13.35 -0.92
C VAL A 225 5.18 -14.17 -1.27
N VAL A 226 5.94 -14.60 -0.26
CA VAL A 226 7.13 -15.44 -0.47
C VAL A 226 6.78 -16.75 -1.16
N ALA A 227 5.71 -17.43 -0.71
CA ALA A 227 5.24 -18.65 -1.34
C ALA A 227 4.74 -18.43 -2.77
N ALA A 228 3.94 -17.38 -3.00
CA ALA A 228 3.36 -17.08 -4.30
C ALA A 228 4.41 -16.70 -5.35
N LEU A 229 5.43 -15.94 -4.95
CA LEU A 229 6.44 -15.42 -5.85
C LEU A 229 7.73 -16.26 -5.93
N ASN A 230 7.79 -17.38 -5.19
CA ASN A 230 9.00 -18.21 -5.05
C ASN A 230 10.23 -17.39 -4.61
N ILE A 231 10.08 -16.55 -3.57
CA ILE A 231 11.18 -15.72 -3.05
C ILE A 231 12.11 -16.59 -2.20
N ASP A 232 13.43 -16.41 -2.38
CA ASP A 232 14.42 -16.95 -1.45
C ASP A 232 14.37 -16.18 -0.12
N ASP A 233 13.95 -16.87 0.94
CA ASP A 233 13.81 -16.32 2.30
C ASP A 233 14.99 -16.65 3.21
N SER A 234 16.07 -17.22 2.69
CA SER A 234 17.22 -17.68 3.49
C SER A 234 17.79 -16.59 4.40
N SER A 235 17.74 -15.32 3.99
CA SER A 235 18.25 -14.18 4.76
C SER A 235 17.37 -13.76 5.95
N PHE A 236 16.07 -14.11 5.94
CA PHE A 236 15.11 -13.70 6.97
C PHE A 236 14.25 -14.85 7.51
N ILE A 237 14.54 -16.11 7.15
CA ILE A 237 13.80 -17.31 7.58
C ILE A 237 13.68 -17.43 9.12
N ASN A 238 14.64 -16.86 9.86
CA ASN A 238 14.67 -16.86 11.32
C ASN A 238 14.05 -15.60 11.95
N HIS A 239 13.45 -14.71 11.16
CA HIS A 239 12.79 -13.51 11.67
C HIS A 239 11.64 -13.90 12.63
N GLU A 240 11.47 -13.14 13.70
CA GLU A 240 10.61 -13.50 14.84
C GLU A 240 9.13 -13.71 14.47
N PHE A 241 8.58 -12.79 13.68
CA PHE A 241 7.18 -12.84 13.26
C PHE A 241 6.95 -13.66 11.99
N TYR A 242 8.00 -14.21 11.40
CA TYR A 242 7.90 -15.02 10.20
C TYR A 242 7.52 -16.46 10.58
N PRO A 243 6.50 -17.08 9.94
CA PRO A 243 6.09 -18.44 10.27
C PRO A 243 7.11 -19.46 9.73
N THR A 244 8.27 -19.56 10.39
CA THR A 244 9.45 -20.30 9.93
C THR A 244 9.15 -21.76 9.58
N ASP A 245 8.42 -22.49 10.44
CA ASP A 245 8.14 -23.91 10.20
C ASP A 245 7.24 -24.14 8.99
N LEU A 246 6.24 -23.26 8.82
CA LEU A 246 5.37 -23.24 7.64
C LEU A 246 6.21 -23.02 6.38
N MET A 247 7.10 -22.03 6.41
CA MET A 247 7.87 -21.66 5.22
C MET A 247 9.00 -22.63 4.89
N LYS A 248 9.56 -23.32 5.89
CA LYS A 248 10.43 -24.49 5.67
C LYS A 248 9.69 -25.63 4.96
N ALA A 249 8.43 -25.87 5.30
CA ALA A 249 7.62 -26.87 4.60
C ALA A 249 7.26 -26.42 3.16
N CYS A 250 7.08 -25.11 2.92
CA CYS A 250 6.94 -24.55 1.57
C CYS A 250 8.21 -24.71 0.71
N ALA A 251 9.40 -24.61 1.32
CA ALA A 251 10.66 -24.49 0.59
C ALA A 251 10.91 -25.63 -0.40
N GLN A 252 10.44 -26.85 -0.10
CA GLN A 252 10.57 -28.02 -0.98
C GLN A 252 9.75 -27.92 -2.28
N TYR A 253 8.75 -27.05 -2.33
CA TYR A 253 7.86 -26.85 -3.48
C TYR A 253 8.18 -25.57 -4.26
N ARG A 254 9.20 -24.81 -3.84
CA ARG A 254 9.61 -23.59 -4.55
C ARG A 254 10.21 -23.95 -5.91
N GLY A 255 9.80 -23.17 -6.90
CA GLY A 255 10.39 -23.18 -8.24
C GLY A 255 11.15 -21.89 -8.52
N GLU A 256 11.26 -21.55 -9.80
CA GLU A 256 11.83 -20.28 -10.25
C GLU A 256 11.01 -19.07 -9.76
N PRO A 257 11.65 -17.92 -9.50
CA PRO A 257 10.96 -16.68 -9.15
C PRO A 257 9.86 -16.32 -10.14
N VAL A 258 8.68 -15.99 -9.62
CA VAL A 258 7.53 -15.65 -10.45
C VAL A 258 7.57 -14.16 -10.76
N ILE A 259 7.53 -13.81 -12.05
CA ILE A 259 7.54 -12.42 -12.50
C ILE A 259 6.12 -12.03 -12.90
N LEU A 260 5.56 -11.05 -12.20
CA LEU A 260 4.32 -10.41 -12.61
C LEU A 260 4.66 -9.22 -13.52
N PRO A 261 3.90 -8.99 -14.60
CA PRO A 261 4.06 -7.76 -15.36
C PRO A 261 3.69 -6.58 -14.45
N PRO A 262 4.49 -5.50 -14.41
CA PRO A 262 4.15 -4.33 -13.59
C PRO A 262 2.76 -3.82 -13.97
N LEU A 263 1.99 -3.38 -12.98
CA LEU A 263 0.72 -2.74 -13.30
C LEU A 263 1.01 -1.46 -14.06
N LYS A 264 0.38 -1.33 -15.22
CA LYS A 264 0.47 -0.09 -15.98
C LYS A 264 -0.12 1.02 -15.11
N GLU A 265 0.69 1.99 -14.73
CA GLU A 265 0.17 3.16 -14.04
C GLU A 265 -0.99 3.76 -14.86
N PRO A 266 -2.09 4.16 -14.21
CA PRO A 266 -3.17 4.85 -14.89
C PRO A 266 -2.59 6.03 -15.66
N THR A 267 -2.93 6.15 -16.94
CA THR A 267 -2.55 7.32 -17.75
C THR A 267 -2.95 8.58 -17.00
N LEU A 268 -2.08 9.59 -16.98
CA LEU A 268 -2.37 10.84 -16.30
C LEU A 268 -3.74 11.37 -16.77
N PRO A 269 -4.62 11.77 -15.85
CA PRO A 269 -5.89 12.38 -16.22
C PRO A 269 -5.69 13.51 -17.23
N GLU A 270 -6.52 13.53 -18.28
CA GLU A 270 -6.45 14.55 -19.31
C GLU A 270 -6.67 15.94 -18.68
N PRO A 271 -5.80 16.92 -18.97
CA PRO A 271 -6.04 18.31 -18.60
C PRO A 271 -7.36 18.81 -19.19
N PRO A 272 -8.00 19.83 -18.59
CA PRO A 272 -9.21 20.43 -19.16
C PRO A 272 -9.00 20.83 -20.62
N LYS A 273 -9.84 20.30 -21.52
CA LYS A 273 -9.75 20.55 -22.98
C LYS A 273 -9.90 22.02 -23.33
N ARG A 274 -10.74 22.74 -22.58
CA ARG A 274 -10.85 24.20 -22.64
C ARG A 274 -10.12 24.77 -21.45
N SER A 275 -9.02 25.48 -21.71
CA SER A 275 -8.38 26.29 -20.69
C SER A 275 -9.40 27.30 -20.15
N PRO A 276 -9.62 27.39 -18.84
CA PRO A 276 -10.43 28.47 -18.30
C PRO A 276 -9.80 29.80 -18.72
N LYS A 277 -10.64 30.83 -18.90
CA LYS A 277 -10.13 32.18 -19.10
C LYS A 277 -9.40 32.59 -17.83
N ARG A 278 -8.12 32.93 -17.96
CA ARG A 278 -7.33 33.43 -16.85
C ARG A 278 -7.90 34.76 -16.37
N LYS A 279 -8.14 34.88 -15.07
CA LYS A 279 -8.52 36.15 -14.44
C LYS A 279 -7.32 37.12 -14.44
N PRO A 280 -7.54 38.44 -14.59
CA PRO A 280 -6.45 39.41 -14.53
C PRO A 280 -5.75 39.39 -13.16
N ALA A 281 -4.45 39.71 -13.13
CA ALA A 281 -3.72 39.83 -11.88
C ALA A 281 -4.25 41.04 -11.09
N PRO A 282 -4.61 40.89 -9.81
CA PRO A 282 -4.83 42.03 -8.92
C PRO A 282 -3.51 42.78 -8.70
N GLU A 283 -3.58 44.04 -8.25
CA GLU A 283 -2.42 44.90 -8.04
C GLU A 283 -1.34 44.23 -7.18
N LEU A 284 -1.76 43.54 -6.11
CA LEU A 284 -0.89 42.81 -5.18
C LEU A 284 -0.08 41.69 -5.85
N LEU A 285 -0.66 41.00 -6.84
CA LEU A 285 -0.03 39.85 -7.52
C LEU A 285 0.62 40.22 -8.85
N ALA A 286 0.32 41.40 -9.40
CA ALA A 286 0.83 41.83 -10.71
C ALA A 286 2.37 41.78 -10.81
N PRO A 287 3.16 42.20 -9.80
CA PRO A 287 4.63 42.08 -9.83
C PRO A 287 5.13 40.63 -9.91
N TRP A 288 4.36 39.70 -9.35
CA TRP A 288 4.73 38.29 -9.17
C TRP A 288 4.32 37.39 -10.32
N GLN A 289 3.50 37.90 -11.27
CA GLN A 289 3.02 37.14 -12.41
C GLN A 289 4.15 36.51 -13.27
N PRO A 290 5.27 37.20 -13.58
CA PRO A 290 6.37 36.59 -14.34
C PRO A 290 7.05 35.44 -13.59
N LEU A 291 7.20 35.56 -12.27
CA LEU A 291 7.75 34.50 -11.44
C LEU A 291 6.80 33.30 -11.43
N PHE A 292 5.50 33.52 -11.22
CA PHE A 292 4.48 32.47 -11.31
C PHE A 292 4.57 31.69 -12.64
N GLU A 293 4.66 32.38 -13.78
CA GLU A 293 4.77 31.71 -15.09
C GLU A 293 5.98 30.77 -15.17
N SER A 294 7.09 31.18 -14.55
CA SER A 294 8.34 30.39 -14.52
C SER A 294 8.21 29.16 -13.62
N LEU A 295 7.45 29.25 -12.52
CA LEU A 295 7.23 28.17 -11.56
C LEU A 295 6.34 27.04 -12.10
N VAL A 296 5.42 27.34 -13.04
CA VAL A 296 4.39 26.38 -13.51
C VAL A 296 4.62 25.87 -14.93
N THR A 297 5.80 26.13 -15.50
CA THR A 297 6.13 25.82 -16.91
C THR A 297 5.97 24.33 -17.27
N VAL A 298 6.14 23.44 -16.30
CA VAL A 298 6.01 21.98 -16.46
C VAL A 298 4.57 21.51 -16.62
N LEU A 299 3.58 22.35 -16.25
CA LEU A 299 2.17 22.01 -16.38
C LEU A 299 1.62 22.32 -17.79
N PRO A 300 0.63 21.55 -18.28
CA PRO A 300 -0.18 21.94 -19.43
C PRO A 300 -0.83 23.31 -19.26
N LYS A 301 -0.93 24.10 -20.34
CA LYS A 301 -1.45 25.48 -20.30
C LYS A 301 -2.84 25.63 -19.66
N SER A 302 -3.72 24.65 -19.85
CA SER A 302 -5.04 24.68 -19.20
C SER A 302 -4.95 24.54 -17.68
N LEU A 303 -4.03 23.71 -17.17
CA LEU A 303 -3.79 23.58 -15.73
C LEU A 303 -3.05 24.79 -15.16
N GLN A 304 -2.15 25.43 -15.90
CA GLN A 304 -1.53 26.70 -15.49
C GLN A 304 -2.61 27.78 -15.24
N ALA A 305 -3.61 27.87 -16.12
CA ALA A 305 -4.72 28.81 -15.96
C ALA A 305 -5.66 28.44 -14.80
N CYS A 306 -5.93 27.15 -14.58
CA CYS A 306 -6.68 26.70 -13.41
C CYS A 306 -5.95 27.06 -12.11
N LEU A 307 -4.65 26.77 -12.04
CA LEU A 307 -3.82 27.02 -10.87
C LEU A 307 -3.72 28.51 -10.56
N TRP A 308 -3.57 29.35 -11.58
CA TRP A 308 -3.64 30.80 -11.41
C TRP A 308 -4.98 31.26 -10.82
N ASN A 309 -6.10 30.75 -11.34
CA ASN A 309 -7.42 31.12 -10.84
C ASN A 309 -7.67 30.61 -9.41
N ALA A 310 -7.08 29.47 -9.03
CA ALA A 310 -7.12 28.93 -7.67
C ALA A 310 -6.26 29.78 -6.72
N LEU A 311 -5.07 30.20 -7.14
CA LEU A 311 -4.21 31.11 -6.37
C LEU A 311 -4.93 32.44 -6.13
N LEU A 312 -5.59 33.01 -7.14
CA LEU A 312 -6.40 34.21 -6.96
C LEU A 312 -7.59 34.00 -6.04
N LYS A 313 -8.20 32.81 -6.04
CA LYS A 313 -9.29 32.50 -5.12
C LYS A 313 -8.76 32.51 -3.68
N TRP A 314 -7.69 31.76 -3.43
CA TRP A 314 -7.02 31.71 -2.13
C TRP A 314 -6.59 33.10 -1.65
N LEU A 315 -5.97 33.91 -2.51
CA LEU A 315 -5.56 35.27 -2.18
C LEU A 315 -6.74 36.16 -1.74
N ASN A 316 -7.92 35.99 -2.33
CA ASN A 316 -9.10 36.78 -1.96
C ASN A 316 -9.80 36.27 -0.69
N GLU A 317 -9.61 35.00 -0.33
CA GLU A 317 -10.32 34.34 0.77
C GLU A 317 -9.48 34.29 2.05
N GLU A 318 -8.15 34.14 1.93
CA GLU A 318 -7.26 33.81 3.03
C GLU A 318 -6.15 34.84 3.28
N TRP A 319 -5.88 35.76 2.33
CA TRP A 319 -4.84 36.77 2.48
C TRP A 319 -5.40 38.11 2.97
N GLU A 320 -4.93 38.55 4.13
CA GLU A 320 -5.40 39.79 4.77
C GLU A 320 -4.33 40.90 4.80
N GLU A 321 -3.10 40.62 4.38
CA GLU A 321 -2.00 41.58 4.47
C GLU A 321 -1.92 42.52 3.26
N ASP A 322 -1.46 43.75 3.52
CA ASP A 322 -1.27 44.78 2.48
C ASP A 322 0.00 44.52 1.63
N THR A 323 0.91 43.70 2.12
CA THR A 323 2.16 43.30 1.46
C THR A 323 2.07 41.87 0.95
N PHE A 324 2.88 41.55 -0.07
CA PHE A 324 2.97 40.22 -0.64
C PHE A 324 4.35 40.05 -1.24
N GLU A 325 5.15 39.17 -0.64
CA GLU A 325 6.54 38.90 -0.97
C GLU A 325 6.68 37.58 -1.73
N ALA A 326 7.90 37.24 -2.13
CA ALA A 326 8.17 36.05 -2.92
C ALA A 326 7.93 34.74 -2.15
N GLU A 327 8.12 34.72 -0.83
CA GLU A 327 7.79 33.58 0.02
C GLU A 327 6.28 33.34 0.10
N ASP A 328 5.50 34.42 0.20
CA ASP A 328 4.03 34.38 0.17
C ASP A 328 3.53 33.82 -1.16
N LEU A 329 4.20 34.13 -2.27
CA LEU A 329 3.89 33.52 -3.57
C LEU A 329 4.07 32.01 -3.55
N LEU A 330 5.13 31.49 -2.93
CA LEU A 330 5.38 30.04 -2.85
C LEU A 330 4.36 29.36 -1.93
N GLY A 331 4.05 29.96 -0.78
CA GLY A 331 3.00 29.49 0.12
C GLY A 331 1.62 29.48 -0.56
N ALA A 332 1.25 30.58 -1.22
CA ALA A 332 0.00 30.70 -1.98
C ALA A 332 -0.06 29.71 -3.15
N LEU A 333 1.05 29.47 -3.86
CA LEU A 333 1.11 28.47 -4.92
C LEU A 333 0.90 27.05 -4.37
N ALA A 334 1.52 26.74 -3.23
CA ALA A 334 1.35 25.47 -2.55
C ALA A 334 -0.10 25.27 -2.07
N ALA A 335 -0.73 26.31 -1.51
CA ALA A 335 -2.15 26.27 -1.15
C ALA A 335 -3.06 26.09 -2.38
N ALA A 336 -2.78 26.82 -3.47
CA ALA A 336 -3.56 26.79 -4.70
C ALA A 336 -3.57 25.41 -5.38
N GLN A 337 -2.43 24.69 -5.38
CA GLN A 337 -2.38 23.33 -5.94
C GLN A 337 -3.22 22.34 -5.13
N TRP A 338 -3.38 22.55 -3.81
CA TRP A 338 -4.26 21.76 -2.96
C TRP A 338 -5.73 22.09 -3.20
N GLU A 339 -6.07 23.37 -3.25
CA GLU A 339 -7.43 23.86 -3.49
C GLU A 339 -7.98 23.37 -4.85
N MET A 340 -7.15 23.37 -5.90
CA MET A 340 -7.54 22.81 -7.19
C MET A 340 -7.41 21.29 -7.29
N ALA A 341 -7.04 20.63 -6.19
CA ALA A 341 -6.84 19.19 -6.10
C ALA A 341 -5.89 18.67 -7.19
N LEU A 342 -4.79 19.38 -7.46
CA LEU A 342 -3.86 19.07 -8.56
C LEU A 342 -3.27 17.66 -8.41
N LEU A 343 -2.89 17.29 -7.18
CA LEU A 343 -2.32 15.99 -6.88
C LEU A 343 -3.36 14.86 -6.97
N THR A 344 -4.54 15.04 -6.41
CA THR A 344 -5.55 13.96 -6.33
C THR A 344 -6.37 13.83 -7.61
N THR A 345 -6.78 14.93 -8.24
CA THR A 345 -7.61 14.93 -9.45
C THR A 345 -6.80 14.75 -10.72
N TYR A 346 -5.65 15.40 -10.81
CA TYR A 346 -4.84 15.42 -12.05
C TYR A 346 -3.57 14.61 -11.94
N ARG A 347 -3.29 14.00 -10.77
CA ARG A 347 -2.07 13.22 -10.50
C ARG A 347 -0.79 14.00 -10.81
N ARG A 348 -0.79 15.32 -10.60
CA ARG A 348 0.33 16.22 -10.89
C ARG A 348 0.72 17.06 -9.67
N LEU A 349 1.97 17.52 -9.64
CA LEU A 349 2.53 18.40 -8.63
C LEU A 349 3.57 19.30 -9.29
N THR A 350 3.55 20.61 -8.99
CA THR A 350 4.50 21.57 -9.56
C THR A 350 5.50 22.08 -8.53
N LEU A 351 5.04 22.29 -7.30
CA LEU A 351 5.84 22.75 -6.17
C LEU A 351 5.73 21.71 -5.07
N LEU A 352 6.86 21.16 -4.66
CA LEU A 352 6.99 20.36 -3.46
C LEU A 352 7.09 21.32 -2.28
N GLN A 353 6.16 21.20 -1.33
CA GLN A 353 6.21 21.82 0.00
C GLN A 353 6.05 20.68 1.01
N VAL A 354 7.06 20.44 1.84
CA VAL A 354 7.04 19.33 2.79
C VAL A 354 7.64 19.75 4.13
N ASP A 355 7.04 19.28 5.23
CA ASP A 355 7.61 19.45 6.56
C ASP A 355 9.03 18.86 6.61
N TRP A 356 9.94 19.54 7.30
CA TRP A 356 11.34 19.14 7.37
C TRP A 356 11.60 17.74 7.94
N LYS A 357 10.61 17.14 8.62
CA LYS A 357 10.66 15.79 9.16
C LYS A 357 9.86 14.79 8.34
N ASP A 358 9.15 15.14 7.27
CA ASP A 358 8.26 14.20 6.59
C ASP A 358 8.87 13.64 5.29
N ASP A 359 9.78 12.67 5.44
CA ASP A 359 10.45 11.98 4.33
C ASP A 359 9.51 11.11 3.49
N GLU A 360 8.48 10.51 4.11
CA GLU A 360 7.47 9.74 3.38
C GLU A 360 6.70 10.63 2.39
N SER A 361 6.28 11.82 2.82
CA SER A 361 5.67 12.80 1.93
C SER A 361 6.66 13.33 0.89
N ALA A 362 7.93 13.56 1.26
CA ALA A 362 8.96 14.00 0.33
C ALA A 362 9.13 13.01 -0.83
N LEU A 363 9.25 11.71 -0.55
CA LEU A 363 9.32 10.65 -1.56
C LEU A 363 8.10 10.65 -2.48
N SER A 364 6.90 10.66 -1.89
CA SER A 364 5.63 10.69 -2.62
C SER A 364 5.52 11.92 -3.54
N PHE A 365 5.99 13.07 -3.09
CA PHE A 365 5.98 14.30 -3.88
C PHE A 365 7.05 14.31 -4.98
N CYS A 366 8.23 13.73 -4.75
CA CYS A 366 9.22 13.49 -5.79
C CYS A 366 8.67 12.63 -6.93
N GLU A 367 8.00 11.51 -6.59
CA GLU A 367 7.31 10.67 -7.59
C GLU A 367 6.21 11.46 -8.33
N ALA A 368 5.44 12.29 -7.62
CA ALA A 368 4.42 13.13 -8.24
C ALA A 368 4.99 14.18 -9.21
N ILE A 369 6.14 14.77 -8.88
CA ILE A 369 6.88 15.65 -9.79
C ILE A 369 7.36 14.86 -11.00
N ALA A 370 8.04 13.72 -10.82
CA ALA A 370 8.52 12.89 -11.94
C ALA A 370 7.39 12.54 -12.93
N ARG A 371 6.23 12.14 -12.40
CA ARG A 371 5.01 11.91 -13.20
C ARG A 371 4.55 13.17 -13.94
N THR A 372 4.60 14.33 -13.30
CA THR A 372 4.25 15.62 -13.93
C THR A 372 5.19 15.96 -15.09
N LEU A 373 6.46 15.62 -14.97
CA LEU A 373 7.47 15.81 -16.01
C LEU A 373 7.35 14.81 -17.17
N GLY A 374 6.56 13.75 -16.99
CA GLY A 374 6.42 12.67 -17.98
C GLY A 374 7.61 11.71 -18.00
N ILE A 375 8.33 11.58 -16.89
CA ILE A 375 9.40 10.58 -16.73
C ILE A 375 8.73 9.25 -16.38
N GLU A 376 8.99 8.22 -17.18
CA GLU A 376 8.41 6.88 -16.99
C GLU A 376 9.18 6.05 -15.93
N ASP A 377 10.44 6.37 -15.71
CA ASP A 377 11.28 5.69 -14.72
C ASP A 377 10.80 6.00 -13.29
N ALA A 378 10.78 4.98 -12.44
CA ALA A 378 10.40 5.13 -11.04
C ALA A 378 11.56 5.72 -10.21
N PHE A 379 11.25 6.69 -9.36
CA PHE A 379 12.18 7.20 -8.36
C PHE A 379 12.00 6.40 -7.06
N SER A 380 12.93 5.49 -6.75
CA SER A 380 12.89 4.65 -5.56
C SER A 380 14.28 4.57 -4.92
N PRO A 381 14.65 5.53 -4.04
CA PRO A 381 15.93 5.51 -3.33
C PRO A 381 15.95 4.43 -2.24
N ASP A 382 17.15 3.97 -1.84
CA ASP A 382 17.30 2.94 -0.80
C ASP A 382 16.84 3.45 0.58
N PRO A 383 15.87 2.80 1.26
CA PRO A 383 15.41 3.22 2.58
C PRO A 383 16.52 3.35 3.63
N VAL A 384 17.63 2.62 3.49
CA VAL A 384 18.77 2.68 4.42
C VAL A 384 19.44 4.05 4.40
N THR A 385 19.42 4.76 3.28
CA THR A 385 19.98 6.12 3.20
C THR A 385 19.16 7.10 4.04
N LEU A 386 17.86 6.86 4.25
CA LEU A 386 16.92 7.80 4.88
C LEU A 386 16.90 7.80 6.42
N ASN A 387 17.84 7.14 7.10
CA ASN A 387 17.87 7.02 8.57
C ASN A 387 18.56 8.19 9.30
N ARG A 388 18.86 9.30 8.61
CA ARG A 388 19.59 10.45 9.16
C ARG A 388 18.65 11.59 9.62
N PRO A 389 19.09 12.49 10.52
CA PRO A 389 18.29 13.63 10.97
C PRO A 389 17.81 14.54 9.83
N GLU A 390 18.53 14.58 8.71
CA GLU A 390 18.27 15.43 7.53
C GLU A 390 17.59 14.66 6.38
N ARG A 391 16.85 13.59 6.72
CA ARG A 391 16.20 12.67 5.78
C ARG A 391 15.47 13.32 4.61
N VAL A 392 14.74 14.42 4.82
CA VAL A 392 14.05 15.12 3.72
C VAL A 392 15.05 15.76 2.74
N TRP A 393 16.10 16.40 3.25
CA TRP A 393 17.12 16.98 2.39
C TRP A 393 17.86 15.92 1.57
N GLU A 394 18.10 14.75 2.17
CA GLU A 394 18.70 13.59 1.49
C GLU A 394 17.79 13.03 0.39
N VAL A 395 16.46 12.96 0.61
CA VAL A 395 15.49 12.64 -0.46
C VAL A 395 15.62 13.64 -1.60
N LEU A 396 15.60 14.94 -1.32
CA LEU A 396 15.66 15.99 -2.36
C LEU A 396 16.99 15.95 -3.13
N TYR A 397 18.11 15.72 -2.44
CA TYR A 397 19.42 15.57 -3.06
C TYR A 397 19.47 14.34 -3.98
N THR A 398 18.99 13.19 -3.50
CA THR A 398 18.94 11.95 -4.28
C THR A 398 18.03 12.11 -5.50
N PHE A 399 16.90 12.80 -5.32
CA PHE A 399 15.99 13.13 -6.41
C PHE A 399 16.62 14.09 -7.43
N HIS A 400 17.38 15.09 -6.98
CA HIS A 400 18.14 15.97 -7.85
C HIS A 400 19.12 15.19 -8.75
N GLN A 401 19.91 14.29 -8.15
CA GLN A 401 20.85 13.46 -8.89
C GLN A 401 20.14 12.54 -9.89
N TRP A 402 19.00 11.98 -9.49
CA TRP A 402 18.17 11.14 -10.35
C TRP A 402 17.54 11.93 -11.52
N LEU A 403 17.11 13.17 -11.31
CA LEU A 403 16.55 14.04 -12.36
C LEU A 403 17.56 14.50 -13.41
N ALA A 404 18.84 14.65 -13.03
CA ALA A 404 19.90 15.16 -13.90
C ALA A 404 20.02 14.42 -15.26
N PRO A 405 20.09 13.08 -15.31
CA PRO A 405 20.12 12.33 -16.58
C PRO A 405 18.83 12.49 -17.41
N HIS A 406 17.69 12.86 -16.79
CA HIS A 406 16.43 13.15 -17.49
C HIS A 406 16.37 14.60 -18.03
N GLY A 407 17.42 15.40 -17.87
CA GLY A 407 17.48 16.77 -18.39
C GLY A 407 16.76 17.81 -17.53
N TYR A 408 16.54 17.49 -16.26
CA TYR A 408 15.95 18.38 -15.26
C TYR A 408 16.93 18.69 -14.13
N ARG A 409 16.72 19.83 -13.49
CA ARG A 409 17.43 20.27 -12.29
C ARG A 409 16.41 20.57 -11.20
N LEU A 410 16.64 20.05 -10.00
CA LEU A 410 15.87 20.45 -8.83
C LEU A 410 16.41 21.78 -8.29
N VAL A 411 15.52 22.74 -8.05
CA VAL A 411 15.81 24.06 -7.48
C VAL A 411 15.07 24.18 -6.16
N ALA A 412 15.77 24.52 -5.08
CA ALA A 412 15.22 24.59 -3.72
C ALA A 412 15.33 26.02 -3.16
N PRO A 413 14.31 26.87 -3.33
CA PRO A 413 14.27 28.17 -2.67
C PRO A 413 14.12 28.01 -1.15
N LEU A 414 14.72 28.92 -0.40
CA LEU A 414 14.64 29.01 1.05
C LEU A 414 13.64 30.10 1.43
N THR A 415 12.59 29.70 2.14
CA THR A 415 11.54 30.61 2.66
C THR A 415 11.75 30.96 4.14
N GLY A 416 12.67 30.29 4.84
CA GLY A 416 12.85 30.47 6.28
C GLY A 416 11.77 29.80 7.15
N GLU A 417 10.82 29.11 6.54
CA GLU A 417 9.82 28.29 7.23
C GLU A 417 10.39 26.93 7.66
N ASP A 418 9.68 26.24 8.57
CA ASP A 418 9.96 24.86 8.98
C ASP A 418 9.54 23.83 7.90
N ALA A 419 9.70 24.19 6.62
CA ALA A 419 9.34 23.36 5.47
C ALA A 419 10.37 23.52 4.33
N TYR A 420 10.55 22.44 3.56
CA TYR A 420 11.34 22.47 2.34
C TYR A 420 10.46 22.75 1.13
N TYR A 421 10.92 23.67 0.29
CA TYR A 421 10.35 23.96 -1.01
C TYR A 421 11.29 23.47 -2.11
N ALA A 422 10.75 22.78 -3.10
CA ALA A 422 11.53 22.34 -4.26
C ALA A 422 10.68 22.30 -5.53
N LEU A 423 11.29 22.64 -6.66
CA LEU A 423 10.68 22.53 -7.97
C LEU A 423 11.66 21.98 -9.00
N ALA A 424 11.15 21.14 -9.89
CA ALA A 424 11.93 20.60 -11.00
C ALA A 424 11.72 21.46 -12.26
N VAL A 425 12.83 21.90 -12.84
CA VAL A 425 12.86 22.74 -14.04
C VAL A 425 13.79 22.11 -15.07
N LYS A 426 13.58 22.38 -16.36
CA LYS A 426 14.53 21.93 -17.39
C LYS A 426 15.90 22.50 -17.10
N THR A 427 16.96 21.70 -17.24
CA THR A 427 18.33 22.12 -16.90
C THR A 427 18.73 23.43 -17.58
N LYS A 428 18.35 23.60 -18.86
CA LYS A 428 18.61 24.82 -19.65
C LYS A 428 17.88 26.08 -19.18
N GLU A 429 16.83 25.95 -18.38
CA GLU A 429 15.99 27.04 -17.85
C GLU A 429 16.30 27.29 -16.37
N ALA A 430 17.10 26.43 -15.72
CA ALA A 430 17.33 26.45 -14.29
C ALA A 430 18.02 27.73 -13.81
N ASP A 431 19.10 28.16 -14.47
CA ASP A 431 19.84 29.36 -14.06
C ASP A 431 19.00 30.63 -14.23
N THR A 432 18.12 30.67 -15.24
CA THR A 432 17.15 31.76 -15.43
C THR A 432 16.16 31.81 -14.27
N LEU A 433 15.62 30.66 -13.85
CA LEU A 433 14.71 30.59 -12.71
C LEU A 433 15.42 30.95 -11.40
N ILE A 434 16.64 30.46 -11.17
CA ILE A 434 17.43 30.79 -9.97
C ILE A 434 17.64 32.31 -9.89
N THR A 435 18.06 32.93 -10.99
CA THR A 435 18.23 34.38 -11.07
C THR A 435 16.92 35.13 -10.76
N ALA A 436 15.78 34.63 -11.26
CA ALA A 436 14.48 35.24 -11.00
C ALA A 436 14.07 35.14 -9.52
N LEU A 437 14.33 34.00 -8.87
CA LEU A 437 14.10 33.81 -7.44
C LEU A 437 14.99 34.72 -6.59
N GLU A 438 16.27 34.85 -6.94
CA GLU A 438 17.22 35.73 -6.24
C GLU A 438 16.86 37.21 -6.39
N GLN A 439 16.43 37.63 -7.59
CA GLN A 439 15.93 38.99 -7.84
C GLN A 439 14.64 39.29 -7.08
N ALA A 440 13.85 38.25 -6.81
CA ALA A 440 12.65 38.30 -5.98
C ALA A 440 12.94 38.27 -4.46
N GLY A 441 14.22 38.21 -4.05
CA GLY A 441 14.63 38.25 -2.65
C GLY A 441 14.78 36.88 -1.98
N LEU A 442 14.53 35.77 -2.70
CA LEU A 442 14.69 34.43 -2.16
C LEU A 442 16.14 33.94 -2.29
N LYS A 443 16.66 33.31 -1.24
CA LYS A 443 17.91 32.55 -1.33
C LYS A 443 17.61 31.20 -1.95
N VAL A 444 18.46 30.74 -2.87
CA VAL A 444 18.32 29.41 -3.47
C VAL A 444 19.45 28.51 -2.99
N LYS A 445 19.11 27.37 -2.40
CA LYS A 445 20.09 26.34 -2.09
C LYS A 445 20.32 25.51 -3.35
N THR A 446 21.54 25.48 -3.83
CA THR A 446 21.93 24.65 -4.97
C THR A 446 22.41 23.30 -4.47
N PHE A 447 22.07 22.23 -5.18
CA PHE A 447 22.58 20.88 -4.95
C PHE A 447 23.96 20.68 -5.62
N ALA A 448 24.72 21.76 -5.78
CA ALA A 448 26.07 21.71 -6.36
C ALA A 448 27.04 21.27 -5.26
N ASP A 449 27.84 20.25 -5.59
CA ASP A 449 28.85 19.57 -4.78
C ASP A 449 28.36 18.36 -3.96
N ASP A 450 29.16 17.30 -4.05
CA ASP A 450 28.88 15.93 -3.63
C ASP A 450 28.73 15.81 -2.10
N GLN A 451 27.51 15.93 -1.57
CA GLN A 451 26.89 15.10 -0.51
C GLN A 451 25.77 15.88 0.21
N PRO A 452 24.73 15.20 0.73
CA PRO A 452 23.87 15.74 1.76
C PRO A 452 24.63 15.79 3.09
N PHE A 453 25.32 16.90 3.35
CA PHE A 453 26.11 17.21 4.56
C PHE A 453 27.31 16.29 4.87
#